data_AF-A0A960GA32-F1
#
_entry.id   AF-A0A960GA32-F1
#
_cell.length_a   1.000
_cell.length_b   1.000
_cell.length_c   1.000
_cell.angle_alpha   90.00
_cell.angle_beta   90.00
_cell.angle_gamma   90.00
#
_symmetry.space_group_name_H-M   'P 1'
#
loop_
_entity.id
_entity.type
_entity.pdbx_description
1 polymer ?
#
loop_
_entity_poly.entity_id
_entity_poly.type
_entity_poly.pdbx_seq_one_letter_code
_entity_poly.pdbx_strand_id
1 'polypeptide(L)'
;ETDFAVEHIDNDTGELVSFDGRRIGFDLLVTVPLNMGADFIARSGLGDELNLVPCDQHTMVSLAHPDIYVLGDAGTLQTSKAGSVAHFAVDVFVDNFLAQHRGEPATHGFDGHANCFIESGGGKGMLLDFNYETEPFTGSFPLPVAGPFRLLKETRLNHIGKLAFRWIYWNMLLPGRPLPMIPIQMSLAGKRVEKDVTPAGTGMPTAAAPSSPAPPPKPAAPRLEIKPLPTVRPAPAASVASAPPPAAGYVDRPGVDSTADPATVLPDPIIPKF
;
A
#
# COMPACT_ATOMS: atom_id res chain seq x y z
N GLU A 1 1.00 26.84 -2.84
CA GLU A 1 2.27 27.08 -2.12
C GLU A 1 2.90 25.71 -1.83
N THR A 2 4.22 25.57 -1.92
CA THR A 2 4.89 24.37 -1.40
C THR A 2 4.98 24.46 0.12
N ASP A 3 5.11 23.32 0.80
CA ASP A 3 5.35 23.25 2.25
C ASP A 3 4.24 23.92 3.09
N PHE A 4 2.98 23.60 2.79
CA PHE A 4 1.81 24.05 3.56
C PHE A 4 1.31 22.91 4.47
N ALA A 5 1.72 22.94 5.74
CA ALA A 5 1.27 21.97 6.74
C ALA A 5 -0.08 22.40 7.34
N VAL A 6 -1.16 21.77 6.88
CA VAL A 6 -2.53 22.05 7.33
C VAL A 6 -2.67 21.68 8.81
N GLU A 7 -3.10 22.63 9.64
CA GLU A 7 -3.49 22.41 11.02
C GLU A 7 -4.98 22.04 11.10
N HIS A 8 -5.83 22.87 10.50
CA HIS A 8 -7.27 22.64 10.46
C HIS A 8 -7.91 23.30 9.23
N ILE A 9 -9.17 22.93 8.99
CA ILE A 9 -10.02 23.49 7.94
C ILE A 9 -11.11 24.32 8.62
N ASP A 10 -11.15 25.62 8.32
CA ASP A 10 -12.21 26.52 8.75
C ASP A 10 -13.32 26.52 7.69
N ASN A 11 -14.40 25.79 7.96
CA ASN A 11 -15.53 25.68 7.03
C ASN A 11 -16.44 26.92 7.04
N ASP A 12 -16.39 27.75 8.09
CA ASP A 12 -17.23 28.94 8.19
C ASP A 12 -16.67 30.05 7.29
N THR A 13 -15.34 30.16 7.23
CA THR A 13 -14.65 31.11 6.33
C THR A 13 -14.24 30.51 4.99
N GLY A 14 -14.27 29.18 4.86
CA GLY A 14 -13.81 28.47 3.66
C GLY A 14 -12.29 28.55 3.50
N GLU A 15 -11.54 28.38 4.59
CA GLU A 15 -10.08 28.56 4.62
C GLU A 15 -9.34 27.31 5.15
N LEU A 16 -8.22 27.00 4.51
CA LEU A 16 -7.19 26.12 5.08
C LEU A 16 -6.30 26.97 5.99
N VAL A 17 -6.11 26.53 7.24
CA VAL A 17 -5.23 27.18 8.20
C VAL A 17 -4.04 26.28 8.47
N SER A 18 -2.83 26.80 8.28
CA SER A 18 -1.58 26.08 8.57
C SER A 18 -1.11 26.32 10.00
N PHE A 19 -0.23 25.43 10.49
CA PHE A 19 0.42 25.58 11.80
C PHE A 19 1.27 26.86 11.95
N ASP A 20 1.70 27.47 10.86
CA ASP A 20 2.43 28.75 10.86
C ASP A 20 1.51 29.98 10.72
N GLY A 21 0.19 29.77 10.74
CA GLY A 21 -0.83 30.82 10.72
C GLY A 21 -1.20 31.36 9.34
N ARG A 22 -0.63 30.82 8.25
CA ARG A 22 -1.09 31.15 6.89
C ARG A 22 -2.52 30.64 6.66
N ARG A 23 -3.27 31.40 5.86
CA ARG A 23 -4.66 31.11 5.50
C ARG A 23 -4.81 31.11 3.99
N ILE A 24 -5.43 30.07 3.46
CA ILE A 24 -5.71 29.93 2.03
C ILE A 24 -7.20 29.65 1.85
N GLY A 25 -7.92 30.59 1.24
CA GLY A 25 -9.32 30.43 0.90
C GLY A 25 -9.54 29.37 -0.19
N PHE A 26 -10.67 28.68 -0.15
CA PHE A 26 -11.09 27.72 -1.17
C PHE A 26 -12.59 27.83 -1.46
N ASP A 27 -12.95 27.64 -2.73
CA ASP A 27 -14.35 27.43 -3.15
C ASP A 27 -14.72 25.93 -3.12
N LEU A 28 -13.74 25.06 -3.34
CA LEU A 28 -13.84 23.60 -3.28
C LEU A 28 -12.53 23.04 -2.74
N LEU A 29 -12.61 22.27 -1.65
CA LEU A 29 -11.47 21.58 -1.07
C LEU A 29 -11.46 20.09 -1.43
N VAL A 30 -10.39 19.65 -2.11
CA VAL A 30 -10.05 18.24 -2.29
C VAL A 30 -8.70 18.03 -1.61
N THR A 31 -8.69 17.28 -0.51
CA THR A 31 -7.49 17.07 0.31
C THR A 31 -7.27 15.58 0.59
N VAL A 32 -6.03 15.21 0.87
CA VAL A 32 -5.64 13.87 1.32
C VAL A 32 -5.30 13.99 2.81
N PRO A 33 -6.07 13.38 3.72
CA PRO A 33 -5.78 13.43 5.15
C PRO A 33 -4.50 12.64 5.47
N LEU A 34 -4.00 12.80 6.69
CA LEU A 34 -2.97 11.91 7.22
C LEU A 34 -3.50 10.47 7.22
N ASN A 35 -2.82 9.59 6.50
CA ASN A 35 -3.15 8.17 6.48
C ASN A 35 -2.30 7.44 7.52
N MET A 36 -2.96 6.71 8.42
CA MET A 36 -2.33 5.88 9.45
C MET A 36 -2.78 4.43 9.29
N GLY A 37 -2.06 3.50 9.92
CA GLY A 37 -2.50 2.12 10.05
C GLY A 37 -3.71 1.98 10.98
N ALA A 38 -4.33 0.80 10.93
CA ALA A 38 -5.58 0.55 11.64
C ALA A 38 -5.42 0.52 13.17
N ASP A 39 -6.41 1.00 13.91
CA ASP A 39 -6.37 1.07 15.39
C ASP A 39 -6.09 -0.26 16.08
N PHE A 40 -6.48 -1.39 15.48
CA PHE A 40 -6.21 -2.70 16.07
C PHE A 40 -4.73 -3.08 16.01
N ILE A 41 -3.95 -2.51 15.08
CA ILE A 41 -2.49 -2.65 15.03
C ILE A 41 -1.84 -1.86 16.16
N ALA A 42 -2.36 -0.68 16.48
CA ALA A 42 -1.94 0.09 17.65
C ALA A 42 -2.19 -0.72 18.93
N ARG A 43 -3.42 -1.22 19.11
CA ARG A 43 -3.82 -1.99 20.29
C ARG A 43 -3.07 -3.31 20.45
N SER A 44 -2.59 -3.91 19.36
CA SER A 44 -1.79 -5.14 19.42
C SER A 44 -0.33 -4.90 19.82
N GLY A 45 0.12 -3.64 19.83
CA GLY A 45 1.53 -3.30 20.06
C GLY A 45 2.46 -3.66 18.90
N LEU A 46 1.91 -3.99 17.73
CA LEU A 46 2.68 -4.31 16.52
C LEU A 46 3.06 -3.05 15.71
N GLY A 47 2.28 -1.98 15.83
CA GLY A 47 2.46 -0.75 15.07
C GLY A 47 3.53 0.18 15.63
N ASP A 48 4.06 1.02 14.75
CA ASP A 48 4.82 2.23 15.08
C ASP A 48 3.90 3.40 15.48
N GLU A 49 4.46 4.61 15.55
CA GLU A 49 3.73 5.86 15.87
C GLU A 49 2.62 6.19 14.86
N LEU A 50 2.69 5.67 13.63
CA LEU A 50 1.68 5.79 12.59
C LEU A 50 0.80 4.54 12.48
N ASN A 51 0.88 3.63 13.45
CA ASN A 51 0.19 2.34 13.48
C ASN A 51 0.56 1.42 12.30
N LEU A 52 1.69 1.63 11.65
CA LEU A 52 2.22 0.75 10.62
C LEU A 52 3.12 -0.29 11.25
N VAL A 53 3.04 -1.55 10.81
CA VAL A 53 3.88 -2.62 11.38
C VAL A 53 5.28 -2.56 10.76
N PRO A 54 6.34 -2.36 11.57
CA PRO A 54 7.71 -2.38 11.07
C PRO A 54 8.06 -3.74 10.47
N CYS A 55 8.47 -3.75 9.20
CA CYS A 55 8.82 -4.97 8.47
C CYS A 55 10.08 -4.81 7.61
N ASP A 56 10.70 -5.95 7.33
CA ASP A 56 11.81 -6.08 6.40
C ASP A 56 11.35 -5.71 4.98
N GLN A 57 12.17 -4.91 4.29
CA GLN A 57 11.79 -4.26 3.04
C GLN A 57 11.73 -5.22 1.84
N HIS A 58 12.36 -6.39 1.94
CA HIS A 58 12.47 -7.37 0.87
C HIS A 58 11.66 -8.65 1.13
N THR A 59 11.45 -9.01 2.39
CA THR A 59 10.80 -10.25 2.80
C THR A 59 9.45 -10.03 3.47
N MET A 60 9.13 -8.79 3.86
CA MET A 60 7.91 -8.39 4.54
C MET A 60 7.71 -9.06 5.91
N VAL A 61 8.74 -9.70 6.46
CA VAL A 61 8.71 -10.26 7.81
C VAL A 61 8.75 -9.11 8.83
N SER A 62 7.93 -9.19 9.88
CA SER A 62 7.96 -8.21 10.96
C SER A 62 9.33 -8.20 11.64
N LEU A 63 9.85 -7.00 11.90
CA LEU A 63 11.14 -6.84 12.58
C LEU A 63 11.12 -7.32 14.04
N ALA A 64 9.94 -7.30 14.67
CA ALA A 64 9.76 -7.76 16.04
C ALA A 64 9.36 -9.24 16.14
N HIS A 65 8.71 -9.78 15.10
CA HIS A 65 8.10 -11.11 15.13
C HIS A 65 8.44 -11.91 13.85
N PRO A 66 9.36 -12.88 13.91
CA PRO A 66 9.84 -13.60 12.72
C PRO A 66 8.77 -14.49 12.04
N ASP A 67 7.67 -14.79 12.74
CA ASP A 67 6.57 -15.61 12.24
C ASP A 67 5.40 -14.76 11.68
N ILE A 68 5.53 -13.42 11.68
CA ILE A 68 4.52 -12.49 11.19
C ILE A 68 4.98 -11.87 9.87
N TYR A 69 4.12 -11.95 8.85
CA TYR A 69 4.29 -11.27 7.57
C TYR A 69 3.35 -10.08 7.46
N VAL A 70 3.82 -8.99 6.86
CA VAL A 70 3.13 -7.71 6.78
C VAL A 70 3.04 -7.26 5.32
N LEU A 71 1.85 -7.39 4.73
CA LEU A 71 1.65 -7.14 3.30
C LEU A 71 0.81 -5.88 3.07
N GLY A 72 1.13 -5.17 1.98
CA GLY A 72 0.39 -3.99 1.54
C GLY A 72 0.50 -2.80 2.50
N ASP A 73 -0.60 -2.07 2.64
CA ASP A 73 -0.60 -0.74 3.25
C ASP A 73 -0.33 -0.75 4.76
N ALA A 74 -0.48 -1.90 5.43
CA ALA A 74 -0.27 -2.04 6.86
C ALA A 74 1.22 -1.98 7.29
N GLY A 75 2.17 -2.18 6.36
CA GLY A 75 3.59 -2.25 6.69
C GLY A 75 4.37 -0.96 6.45
N THR A 76 5.60 -0.89 6.96
CA THR A 76 6.52 0.23 6.77
C THR A 76 7.36 0.10 5.49
N LEU A 77 6.85 -0.55 4.44
CA LEU A 77 7.56 -0.66 3.16
C LEU A 77 7.82 0.72 2.56
N GLN A 78 9.07 0.99 2.19
CA GLN A 78 9.57 2.27 1.67
C GLN A 78 9.29 2.42 0.17
N THR A 79 8.04 2.16 -0.22
CA THR A 79 7.54 2.35 -1.58
C THR A 79 6.11 2.91 -1.50
N SER A 80 5.52 3.23 -2.65
CA SER A 80 4.14 3.71 -2.69
C SER A 80 3.17 2.64 -2.19
N LYS A 81 2.26 3.03 -1.29
CA LYS A 81 1.14 2.19 -0.85
C LYS A 81 0.09 2.12 -1.97
N ALA A 82 0.20 1.09 -2.80
CA ALA A 82 -0.61 0.92 -4.01
C ALA A 82 -0.98 -0.54 -4.23
N GLY A 83 -2.10 -0.77 -4.93
CA GLY A 83 -2.55 -2.13 -5.26
C GLY A 83 -1.53 -2.97 -6.04
N SER A 84 -0.70 -2.35 -6.89
CA SER A 84 0.40 -3.05 -7.58
C SER A 84 1.46 -3.54 -6.60
N VAL A 85 1.80 -2.71 -5.61
CA VAL A 85 2.80 -3.05 -4.58
C VAL A 85 2.29 -4.19 -3.72
N ALA A 86 1.03 -4.13 -3.30
CA ALA A 86 0.39 -5.21 -2.56
C ALA A 86 0.42 -6.53 -3.38
N HIS A 87 0.12 -6.47 -4.68
CA HIS A 87 0.18 -7.63 -5.56
C HIS A 87 1.60 -8.24 -5.64
N PHE A 88 2.62 -7.45 -5.96
CA PHE A 88 3.99 -7.95 -6.08
C PHE A 88 4.56 -8.44 -4.75
N ALA A 89 4.23 -7.77 -3.63
CA ALA A 89 4.59 -8.23 -2.29
C ALA A 89 3.94 -9.59 -1.96
N VAL A 90 2.68 -9.81 -2.34
CA VAL A 90 1.99 -11.09 -2.15
C VAL A 90 2.67 -12.20 -2.95
N ASP A 91 3.07 -11.95 -4.19
CA ASP A 91 3.75 -12.96 -5.01
C ASP A 91 5.08 -13.40 -4.37
N VAL A 92 5.89 -12.46 -3.87
CA VAL A 92 7.13 -12.77 -3.12
C VAL A 92 6.83 -13.54 -1.83
N PHE A 93 5.79 -13.14 -1.11
CA PHE A 93 5.37 -13.80 0.13
C PHE A 93 4.99 -15.26 -0.09
N VAL A 94 4.16 -15.55 -1.10
CA VAL A 94 3.65 -16.91 -1.35
C VAL A 94 4.80 -17.89 -1.55
N ASP A 95 5.78 -17.55 -2.39
CA ASP A 95 6.92 -18.43 -2.67
C ASP A 95 7.80 -18.63 -1.43
N ASN A 96 8.09 -17.56 -0.69
CA ASN A 96 8.88 -17.63 0.53
C ASN A 96 8.18 -18.40 1.65
N PHE A 97 6.87 -18.19 1.83
CA PHE A 97 6.07 -18.87 2.85
C PHE A 97 6.03 -20.37 2.59
N LEU A 98 5.80 -20.77 1.33
CA LEU A 98 5.80 -22.19 0.95
C LEU A 98 7.18 -22.84 1.10
N ALA A 99 8.26 -22.15 0.75
CA ALA A 99 9.62 -22.63 0.98
C ALA A 99 9.89 -22.83 2.48
N GLN A 100 9.57 -21.84 3.31
CA GLN A 100 9.76 -21.95 4.77
C GLN A 100 8.93 -23.07 5.38
N HIS A 101 7.70 -23.28 4.92
CA HIS A 101 6.85 -24.39 5.36
C HIS A 101 7.48 -25.76 5.06
N ARG A 102 8.24 -25.88 3.96
CA ARG A 102 9.02 -27.08 3.61
C ARG A 102 10.38 -27.16 4.31
N GLY A 103 10.75 -26.16 5.12
CA GLY A 103 12.07 -26.06 5.74
C GLY A 103 13.18 -25.59 4.79
N GLU A 104 12.82 -25.04 3.64
CA GLU A 104 13.72 -24.46 2.65
C GLU A 104 14.02 -22.98 2.97
N PRO A 105 15.17 -22.43 2.52
CA PRO A 105 15.45 -21.01 2.65
C PRO A 105 14.48 -20.16 1.82
N ALA A 106 14.10 -18.99 2.36
CA ALA A 106 13.37 -17.97 1.61
C ALA A 106 14.37 -17.20 0.72
N THR A 107 14.25 -17.35 -0.60
CA THR A 107 15.21 -16.81 -1.57
C THR A 107 14.66 -15.67 -2.42
N HIS A 108 13.36 -15.37 -2.32
CA HIS A 108 12.72 -14.31 -3.11
C HIS A 108 12.77 -12.99 -2.35
N GLY A 109 13.04 -11.91 -3.07
CA GLY A 109 13.10 -10.56 -2.51
C GLY A 109 12.21 -9.61 -3.30
N PHE A 110 11.42 -8.81 -2.58
CA PHE A 110 10.67 -7.69 -3.10
C PHE A 110 11.61 -6.49 -3.27
N ASP A 111 11.60 -5.87 -4.45
CA ASP A 111 12.49 -4.75 -4.80
C ASP A 111 11.79 -3.38 -4.66
N GLY A 112 10.59 -3.34 -4.10
CA GLY A 112 9.81 -2.11 -3.98
C GLY A 112 9.04 -1.73 -5.25
N HIS A 113 9.00 -2.61 -6.25
CA HIS A 113 8.38 -2.35 -7.54
C HIS A 113 6.94 -1.84 -7.40
N ALA A 114 6.64 -0.73 -8.07
CA ALA A 114 5.35 -0.07 -8.06
C ALA A 114 4.95 0.34 -9.48
N ASN A 115 3.68 0.14 -9.82
CA ASN A 115 3.07 0.62 -11.05
C ASN A 115 1.91 1.57 -10.70
N CYS A 116 2.04 2.84 -11.09
CA CYS A 116 1.04 3.84 -10.76
C CYS A 116 0.50 4.53 -12.01
N PHE A 117 -0.82 4.49 -12.19
CA PHE A 117 -1.49 5.28 -13.21
C PHE A 117 -1.88 6.63 -12.63
N ILE A 118 -1.56 7.71 -13.34
CA ILE A 118 -2.02 9.06 -13.05
C ILE A 118 -2.97 9.49 -14.17
N GLU A 119 -4.22 9.77 -13.81
CA GLU A 119 -5.23 10.29 -14.72
C GLU A 119 -5.07 11.82 -14.81
N SER A 120 -4.84 12.33 -16.03
CA SER A 120 -4.67 13.78 -16.27
C SER A 120 -5.97 14.45 -16.73
N GLY A 121 -7.06 13.70 -16.86
CA GLY A 121 -8.34 14.17 -17.37
C GLY A 121 -8.45 14.13 -18.90
N GLY A 122 -9.61 14.51 -19.44
CA GLY A 122 -9.85 14.52 -20.89
C GLY A 122 -9.68 13.15 -21.58
N GLY A 123 -9.87 12.05 -20.85
CA GLY A 123 -9.67 10.69 -21.33
C GLY A 123 -8.20 10.32 -21.56
N LYS A 124 -7.27 10.93 -20.82
CA LYS A 124 -5.83 10.65 -20.89
C LYS A 124 -5.28 10.29 -19.51
N GLY A 125 -4.22 9.49 -19.53
CA GLY A 125 -3.44 9.16 -18.34
C GLY A 125 -1.98 8.90 -18.67
N MET A 126 -1.17 8.77 -17.63
CA MET A 126 0.23 8.39 -17.69
C MET A 126 0.49 7.20 -16.74
N LEU A 127 1.52 6.42 -17.05
CA LEU A 127 1.95 5.30 -16.22
C LEU A 127 3.34 5.61 -15.67
N LEU A 128 3.52 5.33 -14.38
CA LEU A 128 4.80 5.35 -13.68
C LEU A 128 5.16 3.91 -13.32
N ASP A 129 6.44 3.61 -13.41
CA ASP A 129 7.01 2.30 -13.11
C ASP A 129 8.40 2.51 -12.50
N PHE A 130 8.58 2.09 -11.25
CA PHE A 130 9.74 2.40 -10.41
C PHE A 130 9.88 1.35 -9.29
N ASN A 131 11.00 1.37 -8.57
CA ASN A 131 11.25 0.49 -7.42
C ASN A 131 12.10 1.22 -6.35
N TYR A 132 12.67 0.52 -5.36
CA TYR A 132 13.47 1.17 -4.31
C TYR A 132 14.70 1.93 -4.83
N GLU A 133 15.32 1.46 -5.91
CA GLU A 133 16.59 2.00 -6.42
C GLU A 133 16.41 2.85 -7.68
N THR A 134 15.34 2.60 -8.42
CA THR A 134 15.10 3.22 -9.73
C THR A 134 13.92 4.17 -9.66
N GLU A 135 14.18 5.44 -9.95
CA GLU A 135 13.14 6.44 -10.17
C GLU A 135 12.34 6.18 -11.46
N PRO A 136 11.13 6.77 -11.60
CA PRO A 136 10.35 6.65 -12.82
C PRO A 136 11.10 7.22 -14.03
N PHE A 137 11.22 6.44 -15.09
CA PHE A 137 11.80 6.89 -16.36
C PHE A 137 10.77 6.92 -17.50
N THR A 138 11.04 7.74 -18.52
CA THR A 138 10.27 7.70 -19.76
C THR A 138 10.53 6.40 -20.51
N GLY A 139 9.57 5.92 -21.30
CA GLY A 139 9.70 4.60 -21.92
C GLY A 139 8.41 3.99 -22.41
N SER A 140 8.44 2.67 -22.62
CA SER A 140 7.27 1.86 -23.01
C SER A 140 7.16 0.62 -22.13
N PHE A 141 5.93 0.23 -21.81
CA PHE A 141 5.62 -0.86 -20.88
C PHE A 141 4.43 -1.71 -21.41
N PRO A 142 4.35 -3.02 -21.10
CA PRO A 142 5.37 -3.85 -20.45
C PRO A 142 6.47 -4.35 -21.41
N LEU A 143 6.25 -4.19 -22.73
CA LEU A 143 7.19 -4.63 -23.76
C LEU A 143 8.11 -3.47 -24.20
N PRO A 144 9.43 -3.71 -24.32
CA PRO A 144 10.36 -2.71 -24.84
C PRO A 144 9.96 -2.26 -26.24
N VAL A 145 9.92 -0.94 -26.46
CA VAL A 145 9.65 -0.27 -27.76
C VAL A 145 8.20 -0.39 -28.29
N ALA A 146 7.56 -1.56 -28.15
CA ALA A 146 6.22 -1.86 -28.68
C ALA A 146 5.12 -1.97 -27.62
N GLY A 147 5.43 -1.77 -26.34
CA GLY A 147 4.45 -1.77 -25.26
C GLY A 147 3.34 -0.72 -25.48
N PRO A 148 2.06 -1.07 -25.26
CA PRO A 148 0.95 -0.15 -25.46
C PRO A 148 1.00 1.05 -24.51
N PHE A 149 1.63 0.90 -23.34
CA PHE A 149 1.67 1.95 -22.34
C PHE A 149 2.93 2.80 -22.47
N ARG A 150 2.76 4.12 -22.37
CA ARG A 150 3.87 5.07 -22.39
C ARG A 150 4.15 5.56 -20.98
N LEU A 151 5.39 5.38 -20.53
CA LEU A 151 5.82 5.82 -19.20
C LEU A 151 6.09 7.33 -19.22
N LEU A 152 5.64 8.02 -18.16
CA LEU A 152 5.76 9.48 -17.99
C LEU A 152 5.26 10.31 -19.20
N LYS A 153 4.31 9.77 -19.96
CA LYS A 153 3.69 10.48 -21.09
C LYS A 153 2.18 10.30 -21.07
N GLU A 154 1.48 11.41 -21.20
CA GLU A 154 0.03 11.40 -21.31
C GLU A 154 -0.43 10.75 -22.62
N THR A 155 -1.28 9.73 -22.51
CA THR A 155 -1.91 9.08 -23.65
C THR A 155 -3.33 8.63 -23.33
N ARG A 156 -4.18 8.55 -24.36
CA ARG A 156 -5.51 7.92 -24.24
C ARG A 156 -5.42 6.42 -23.97
N LEU A 157 -4.35 5.78 -24.45
CA LEU A 157 -4.18 4.34 -24.30
C LEU A 157 -3.87 3.96 -22.84
N ASN A 158 -3.06 4.76 -22.14
CA ASN A 158 -2.87 4.60 -20.70
C ASN A 158 -4.19 4.73 -19.92
N HIS A 159 -5.04 5.71 -20.28
CA HIS A 159 -6.38 5.85 -19.69
C HIS A 159 -7.26 4.62 -19.91
N ILE A 160 -7.34 4.14 -21.15
CA ILE A 160 -8.09 2.92 -21.48
C ILE A 160 -7.54 1.72 -20.69
N GLY A 161 -6.21 1.62 -20.57
CA GLY A 161 -5.55 0.60 -19.74
C GLY A 161 -5.96 0.67 -18.27
N LYS A 162 -5.98 1.87 -17.69
CA LYS A 162 -6.43 2.10 -16.31
C LYS A 162 -7.88 1.67 -16.11
N LEU A 163 -8.77 1.99 -17.06
CA LEU A 163 -10.16 1.55 -17.00
C LEU A 163 -10.30 0.02 -17.16
N ALA A 164 -9.55 -0.58 -18.08
CA ALA A 164 -9.52 -2.03 -18.28
C ALA A 164 -9.03 -2.77 -17.02
N PHE A 165 -8.19 -2.12 -16.21
CA PHE A 165 -7.70 -2.68 -14.96
C PHE A 165 -8.82 -3.02 -13.96
N ARG A 166 -9.99 -2.34 -14.00
CA ARG A 166 -11.16 -2.71 -13.18
C ARG A 166 -11.52 -4.18 -13.41
N TRP A 167 -11.63 -4.60 -14.66
CA TRP A 167 -11.98 -5.99 -14.99
C TRP A 167 -10.85 -6.96 -14.60
N ILE A 168 -9.60 -6.60 -14.88
CA ILE A 168 -8.41 -7.40 -14.55
C ILE A 168 -8.33 -7.64 -13.04
N TYR A 169 -8.57 -6.60 -12.23
CA TYR A 169 -8.57 -6.70 -10.78
C TYR A 169 -9.54 -7.77 -10.27
N TRP A 170 -10.81 -7.70 -10.68
CA TRP A 170 -11.84 -8.63 -10.20
C TRP A 170 -11.73 -10.05 -10.79
N ASN A 171 -11.29 -10.19 -12.04
CA ASN A 171 -11.34 -11.47 -12.77
C ASN A 171 -9.99 -12.19 -12.87
N MET A 172 -8.89 -11.50 -12.58
CA MET A 172 -7.54 -12.08 -12.60
C MET A 172 -6.84 -11.91 -11.25
N LEU A 173 -6.73 -10.68 -10.75
CA LEU A 173 -5.92 -10.38 -9.56
C LEU A 173 -6.49 -11.01 -8.29
N LEU A 174 -7.75 -10.73 -7.97
CA LEU A 174 -8.41 -11.28 -6.77
C LEU A 174 -8.51 -12.82 -6.76
N PRO A 175 -8.79 -13.48 -7.91
CA PRO A 175 -8.71 -14.94 -7.99
C PRO A 175 -7.29 -15.51 -7.89
N GLY A 176 -6.24 -14.68 -7.79
CA GLY A 176 -4.85 -15.12 -7.70
C GLY A 176 -4.29 -15.68 -9.02
N ARG A 177 -4.84 -15.26 -10.16
CA ARG A 177 -4.32 -15.67 -11.48
C ARG A 177 -3.10 -14.82 -11.84
N PRO A 178 -2.05 -15.42 -12.44
CA PRO A 178 -0.87 -14.66 -12.82
C PRO A 178 -1.22 -13.59 -13.86
N LEU A 179 -0.65 -12.40 -13.72
CA LEU A 179 -0.70 -11.36 -14.75
C LEU A 179 0.43 -11.61 -15.77
N PRO A 180 0.12 -12.12 -16.97
CA PRO A 180 1.17 -12.35 -17.96
C PRO A 180 1.83 -11.01 -18.32
N MET A 181 3.15 -11.04 -18.51
CA MET A 181 3.98 -9.91 -18.97
C MET A 181 4.28 -8.81 -17.93
N ILE A 182 3.78 -8.89 -16.71
CA ILE A 182 4.12 -7.95 -15.64
C ILE A 182 5.00 -8.70 -14.63
N PRO A 183 6.33 -8.50 -14.65
CA PRO A 183 7.22 -9.18 -13.71
C PRO A 183 7.06 -8.61 -12.29
N ILE A 184 7.28 -9.46 -11.29
CA ILE A 184 7.29 -9.08 -9.87
C ILE A 184 8.38 -8.04 -9.60
N GLN A 185 9.57 -8.26 -10.16
CA GLN A 185 10.67 -7.31 -10.10
C GLN A 185 10.63 -6.31 -11.25
N MET A 186 10.98 -5.06 -10.96
CA MET A 186 10.99 -4.01 -11.96
C MET A 186 12.08 -4.28 -13.01
N SER A 187 11.74 -4.09 -14.29
CA SER A 187 12.68 -4.21 -15.39
C SER A 187 13.04 -2.85 -15.96
N LEU A 188 14.33 -2.63 -16.25
CA LEU A 188 14.78 -1.46 -17.03
C LEU A 188 14.48 -1.59 -18.53
N ALA A 189 14.01 -2.75 -18.99
CA ALA A 189 13.76 -2.99 -20.40
C ALA A 189 12.65 -2.06 -20.92
N GLY A 190 12.97 -1.28 -21.97
CA GLY A 190 12.03 -0.31 -22.56
C GLY A 190 12.03 1.07 -21.92
N LYS A 191 12.74 1.27 -20.80
CA LYS A 191 12.98 2.57 -20.17
C LYS A 191 14.16 3.29 -20.84
N ARG A 192 14.07 4.63 -20.91
CA ARG A 192 15.13 5.51 -21.37
C ARG A 192 15.75 6.15 -20.13
N VAL A 193 16.90 5.64 -19.72
CA VAL A 193 17.67 6.20 -18.60
C VAL A 193 18.33 7.49 -19.10
N GLU A 194 17.88 8.64 -18.62
CA GLU A 194 18.57 9.91 -18.86
C GLU A 194 19.87 9.90 -18.07
N LYS A 195 21.00 10.22 -18.72
CA LYS A 195 22.33 10.08 -18.12
C LYS A 195 22.73 11.25 -17.20
N ASP A 196 21.94 12.32 -17.12
CA ASP A 196 22.34 13.54 -16.43
C ASP A 196 21.13 14.22 -15.75
N VAL A 197 20.68 13.70 -14.62
CA VAL A 197 19.88 14.47 -13.66
C VAL A 197 20.64 14.47 -12.33
N THR A 198 21.25 15.62 -12.01
CA THR A 198 21.84 15.86 -10.68
C THR A 198 20.68 15.83 -9.66
N PRO A 199 20.75 15.08 -8.54
CA PRO A 199 19.62 14.80 -7.64
C PRO A 199 19.21 15.99 -6.74
N ALA A 200 19.27 17.22 -7.24
CA ALA A 200 19.04 18.43 -6.46
C ALA A 200 17.59 18.97 -6.52
N GLY A 201 16.64 18.28 -7.16
CA GLY A 201 15.32 18.86 -7.45
C GLY A 201 14.09 17.95 -7.29
N THR A 202 14.26 16.65 -7.07
CA THR A 202 13.14 15.75 -6.78
C THR A 202 13.07 15.55 -5.27
N GLY A 203 12.02 16.06 -4.62
CA GLY A 203 11.77 15.88 -3.18
C GLY A 203 11.47 14.42 -2.77
N MET A 204 11.92 13.44 -3.55
CA MET A 204 11.99 12.05 -3.12
C MET A 204 13.24 11.92 -2.26
N PRO A 205 13.14 11.39 -1.02
CA PRO A 205 14.33 11.10 -0.25
C PRO A 205 15.22 10.19 -1.09
N THR A 206 16.48 10.59 -1.27
CA THR A 206 17.52 9.71 -1.80
C THR A 206 17.76 8.67 -0.70
N ALA A 207 16.89 7.66 -0.64
CA ALA A 207 17.05 6.57 0.29
C ALA A 207 18.31 5.83 -0.12
N ALA A 208 19.33 5.85 0.73
CA ALA A 208 20.30 4.77 0.70
C ALA A 208 19.50 3.46 0.71
N ALA A 209 19.85 2.52 -0.18
CA ALA A 209 19.20 1.21 -0.22
C ALA A 209 19.00 0.71 1.21
N PRO A 210 17.78 0.32 1.62
CA PRO A 210 17.53 -0.10 2.99
C PRO A 210 18.43 -1.30 3.30
N SER A 211 19.51 -1.05 4.04
CA SER A 211 20.45 -2.08 4.45
C SER A 211 19.80 -2.87 5.57
N SER A 212 19.00 -3.87 5.20
CA SER A 212 18.58 -4.88 6.16
C SER A 212 19.83 -5.72 6.49
N PRO A 213 20.24 -5.81 7.78
CA PRO A 213 21.31 -6.73 8.15
C PRO A 213 20.89 -8.15 7.76
N ALA A 214 21.85 -8.93 7.27
CA ALA A 214 21.60 -10.34 6.94
C ALA A 214 20.92 -11.03 8.14
N PRO A 215 19.85 -11.81 7.91
CA PRO A 215 19.16 -12.47 9.00
C PRO A 215 20.15 -13.35 9.78
N PRO A 216 20.10 -13.36 11.12
CA PRO A 216 20.96 -14.23 11.91
C PRO A 216 20.75 -15.70 11.49
N PRO A 217 21.80 -16.55 11.53
CA PRO A 217 21.66 -17.96 11.22
C PRO A 217 20.57 -18.58 12.10
N LYS A 218 19.59 -19.21 11.44
CA LYS A 218 18.37 -19.73 12.05
C LYS A 218 18.72 -20.74 13.18
N PRO A 219 18.22 -20.56 14.41
CA PRO A 219 18.11 -21.69 15.34
C PRO A 219 17.21 -22.75 14.70
N ALA A 220 17.50 -24.03 14.94
CA ALA A 220 16.68 -25.12 14.44
C ALA A 220 15.19 -24.86 14.76
N ALA A 221 14.34 -24.90 13.73
CA ALA A 221 12.92 -24.63 13.88
C ALA A 221 12.34 -25.60 14.93
N PRO A 222 11.75 -25.11 16.03
CA PRO A 222 10.96 -25.98 16.88
C PRO A 222 9.82 -26.50 16.02
N ARG A 223 9.67 -27.83 16.01
CA ARG A 223 8.53 -28.50 15.40
C ARG A 223 7.27 -27.84 15.97
N LEU A 224 6.44 -27.23 15.13
CA LEU A 224 5.13 -26.73 15.55
C LEU A 224 4.29 -27.95 15.99
N GLU A 225 4.39 -28.29 17.28
CA GLU A 225 3.37 -29.11 17.92
C GLU A 225 2.12 -28.25 18.02
N ILE A 226 1.20 -28.46 17.09
CA ILE A 226 -0.18 -28.01 17.26
C ILE A 226 -0.74 -28.82 18.44
N LYS A 227 -0.59 -28.27 19.66
CA LYS A 227 -1.34 -28.79 20.81
C LYS A 227 -2.82 -28.63 20.49
N PRO A 228 -3.64 -29.69 20.60
CA PRO A 228 -5.09 -29.54 20.59
C PRO A 228 -5.46 -28.46 21.62
N LEU A 229 -6.36 -27.55 21.26
CA LEU A 229 -6.87 -26.58 22.23
C LEU A 229 -7.32 -27.35 23.49
N PRO A 230 -6.87 -26.97 24.70
CA PRO A 230 -7.36 -27.60 25.90
C PRO A 230 -8.88 -27.40 25.95
N THR A 231 -9.61 -28.50 26.16
CA THR A 231 -11.04 -28.42 26.52
C THR A 231 -11.16 -27.57 27.78
N VAL A 232 -11.64 -26.34 27.61
CA VAL A 232 -11.91 -25.43 28.71
C VAL A 232 -13.03 -26.04 29.55
N ARG A 233 -12.69 -26.56 30.74
CA ARG A 233 -13.69 -26.75 31.79
C ARG A 233 -14.14 -25.37 32.24
N PRO A 234 -15.45 -25.12 32.41
CA PRO A 234 -15.92 -23.83 32.89
C PRO A 234 -15.35 -23.58 34.29
N ALA A 235 -14.63 -22.46 34.45
CA ALA A 235 -14.20 -21.97 35.74
C ALA A 235 -15.42 -21.45 36.53
N PRO A 236 -15.44 -21.56 37.87
CA PRO A 236 -16.53 -21.04 38.68
C PRO A 236 -16.59 -19.50 38.56
N ALA A 237 -17.81 -18.98 38.48
CA ALA A 237 -18.10 -17.58 38.22
C ALA A 237 -17.43 -16.64 39.25
N ALA A 238 -16.46 -15.85 38.79
CA ALA A 238 -16.03 -14.65 39.49
C ALA A 238 -17.02 -13.51 39.21
N SER A 239 -17.34 -12.72 40.22
CA SER A 239 -18.28 -11.60 40.12
C SER A 239 -17.83 -10.58 39.08
N VAL A 240 -18.62 -10.44 38.02
CA VAL A 240 -18.39 -9.55 36.89
C VAL A 240 -18.64 -8.10 37.32
N ALA A 241 -17.60 -7.29 37.34
CA ALA A 241 -17.75 -5.85 37.18
C ALA A 241 -18.31 -5.60 35.77
N SER A 242 -19.36 -4.77 35.66
CA SER A 242 -20.15 -4.57 34.44
C SER A 242 -19.27 -4.33 33.20
N ALA A 243 -19.41 -5.21 32.20
CA ALA A 243 -18.77 -5.05 30.90
C ALA A 243 -19.24 -3.75 30.21
N PRO A 244 -18.36 -3.03 29.49
CA PRO A 244 -18.81 -2.00 28.57
C PRO A 244 -19.73 -2.61 27.51
N PRO A 245 -20.73 -1.87 27.01
CA PRO A 245 -21.65 -2.39 26.01
C PRO A 245 -20.89 -2.87 24.76
N PRO A 246 -21.35 -3.93 24.09
CA PRO A 246 -20.70 -4.44 22.90
C PRO A 246 -20.64 -3.35 21.83
N ALA A 247 -19.46 -3.18 21.22
CA ALA A 247 -19.31 -2.39 20.02
C ALA A 247 -20.31 -2.90 18.98
N ALA A 248 -21.06 -1.99 18.35
CA ALA A 248 -22.01 -2.33 17.31
C ALA A 248 -21.34 -3.23 16.27
N GLY A 249 -21.96 -4.37 15.96
CA GLY A 249 -21.42 -5.34 15.01
C GLY A 249 -21.13 -4.68 13.66
N TYR A 250 -20.09 -5.18 12.98
CA TYR A 250 -19.79 -4.80 11.61
C TYR A 250 -21.01 -5.09 10.72
N VAL A 251 -21.58 -4.04 10.12
CA VAL A 251 -22.67 -4.16 9.15
C VAL A 251 -22.04 -4.12 7.76
N ASP A 252 -22.20 -5.21 7.00
CA ASP A 252 -21.85 -5.25 5.59
C ASP A 252 -22.60 -4.13 4.86
N ARG A 253 -21.86 -3.17 4.30
CA ARG A 253 -22.44 -2.13 3.44
C ARG A 253 -22.24 -2.54 1.99
N PRO A 254 -23.27 -2.47 1.13
CA PRO A 254 -23.10 -2.70 -0.29
C PRO A 254 -22.04 -1.74 -0.85
N GLY A 255 -21.11 -2.26 -1.66
CA GLY A 255 -20.03 -1.48 -2.25
C GLY A 255 -20.58 -0.32 -3.09
N VAL A 256 -19.98 0.86 -2.94
CA VAL A 256 -20.36 2.04 -3.71
C VAL A 256 -19.86 1.88 -5.14
N ASP A 257 -20.77 1.86 -6.11
CA ASP A 257 -20.41 1.91 -7.53
C ASP A 257 -19.98 3.35 -7.88
N SER A 258 -18.68 3.57 -7.94
CA SER A 258 -18.08 4.86 -8.29
C SER A 258 -18.35 5.30 -9.74
N THR A 259 -19.15 4.55 -10.51
CA THR A 259 -19.59 4.90 -11.87
C THR A 259 -21.05 5.29 -11.97
N ALA A 260 -21.80 5.30 -10.86
CA ALA A 260 -23.17 5.80 -10.82
C ALA A 260 -23.22 7.34 -10.68
N ASP A 261 -24.33 7.93 -11.13
CA ASP A 261 -24.66 9.36 -11.11
C ASP A 261 -24.18 10.05 -9.81
N PRO A 262 -23.45 11.19 -9.87
CA PRO A 262 -23.01 11.92 -8.68
C PRO A 262 -24.14 12.27 -7.70
N ALA A 263 -25.41 12.30 -8.13
CA ALA A 263 -26.57 12.45 -7.26
C ALA A 263 -26.89 11.22 -6.37
N THR A 264 -26.22 10.08 -6.59
CA THR A 264 -26.32 8.85 -5.77
C THR A 264 -25.19 8.71 -4.75
N VAL A 265 -24.28 9.68 -4.68
CA VAL A 265 -23.35 9.82 -3.55
C VAL A 265 -24.16 10.19 -2.32
N LEU A 266 -24.00 9.42 -1.24
CA LEU A 266 -24.79 9.53 0.00
C LEU A 266 -24.95 11.00 0.44
N PRO A 267 -26.15 11.43 0.86
CA PRO A 267 -26.37 12.78 1.38
C PRO A 267 -25.56 13.07 2.65
N ASP A 268 -25.13 12.02 3.35
CA ASP A 268 -24.14 12.06 4.43
C ASP A 268 -22.92 11.24 4.00
N PRO A 269 -21.90 11.84 3.34
CA PRO A 269 -20.63 11.17 3.17
C PRO A 269 -20.10 10.80 4.55
N ILE A 270 -19.47 9.63 4.68
CA ILE A 270 -18.72 9.27 5.88
C ILE A 270 -17.61 10.30 6.00
N ILE A 271 -17.83 11.34 6.79
CA ILE A 271 -16.78 12.20 7.32
C ILE A 271 -16.09 11.30 8.35
N PRO A 272 -14.86 10.82 8.11
CA PRO A 272 -14.09 10.19 9.17
C PRO A 272 -14.01 11.25 10.28
N LYS A 273 -14.61 10.97 11.43
CA LYS A 273 -14.23 11.72 12.63
C LYS A 273 -12.83 11.24 12.97
N PHE A 274 -12.00 12.22 13.35
CA PHE A 274 -10.59 12.18 13.74
C PHE A 274 -9.63 12.39 12.58
#